data_AF-A0A382W712-F1
#
_entry.id   AF-A0A382W712-F1
#
_cell.length_a   1.000
_cell.length_b   1.000
_cell.length_c   1.000
_cell.angle_alpha   90.00
_cell.angle_beta   90.00
_cell.angle_gamma   90.00
#
_symmetry.space_group_name_H-M   'P 1'
#
loop_
_entity.id
_entity.type
_entity.pdbx_description
1 polymer ?
#
loop_
_entity_poly.entity_id
_entity_poly.type
_entity_poly.pdbx_seq_one_letter_code
_entity_poly.pdbx_strand_id
1 'polypeptide(L)' 'MFNSRIILSTLCFSLVFGEYDYSLEDLNSTSNYFEENVGASYFPDNVTLHYFGHYN' A
#
# COMPACT_ATOMS: atom_id res chain seq x y z
N MET A 1 -27.70 -4.83 20.04
CA MET A 1 -27.71 -5.67 18.81
C MET A 1 -27.40 -4.89 17.53
N PHE A 2 -27.92 -3.68 17.32
CA PHE A 2 -27.68 -2.91 16.08
C PHE A 2 -26.20 -2.49 15.89
N ASN A 3 -25.55 -2.00 16.96
CA ASN A 3 -24.17 -1.51 16.89
C ASN A 3 -23.17 -2.62 16.50
N SER A 4 -23.35 -3.84 16.99
CA SER A 4 -22.49 -4.98 16.62
C SER A 4 -22.61 -5.34 15.14
N ARG A 5 -23.79 -5.18 14.54
CA ARG A 5 -24.00 -5.40 13.10
C ARG A 5 -23.31 -4.33 12.27
N ILE A 6 -23.35 -3.08 12.72
CA ILE A 6 -22.65 -1.97 12.06
C ILE A 6 -21.13 -2.18 12.14
N ILE A 7 -20.60 -2.47 13.33
CA ILE A 7 -19.16 -2.71 13.53
C ILE A 7 -18.67 -3.86 12.64
N LEU A 8 -19.41 -4.97 12.61
CA LEU A 8 -19.06 -6.12 11.78
C LEU A 8 -19.11 -5.77 10.29
N SER A 9 -20.14 -5.03 9.85
CA SER A 9 -20.24 -4.57 8.45
C SER A 9 -19.08 -3.66 8.07
N THR A 10 -18.70 -2.71 8.93
CA THR A 10 -17.55 -1.81 8.69
C THR A 10 -16.24 -2.58 8.62
N LEU A 11 -16.04 -3.56 9.50
CA LEU A 11 -14.85 -4.40 9.50
C LEU A 11 -14.76 -5.24 8.21
N CYS A 12 -15.84 -5.90 7.80
CA CYS A 12 -15.87 -6.64 6.53
C CYS A 12 -15.59 -5.73 5.32
N PHE A 13 -16.13 -4.51 5.32
CA PHE A 13 -15.88 -3.54 4.25
C PHE A 13 -14.40 -3.15 4.19
N SER A 14 -13.75 -2.87 5.33
CA SER A 14 -12.32 -2.53 5.35
C SER A 14 -11.40 -3.64 4.80
N LEU A 15 -11.80 -4.91 4.94
CA LEU A 15 -11.02 -6.04 4.43
C LEU A 15 -11.14 -6.21 2.91
N VAL A 16 -12.29 -5.84 2.32
CA VAL A 16 -12.51 -5.92 0.87
C VAL A 16 -11.81 -4.79 0.12
N PHE A 17 -11.73 -3.61 0.74
CA PHE A 17 -11.08 -2.42 0.17
C PHE A 17 -9.66 -2.17 0.70
N GLY A 18 -9.05 -3.18 1.33
CA GLY A 18 -7.62 -3.13 1.66
C GLY A 18 -6.81 -3.16 0.37
N GLU A 19 -6.14 -2.06 0.05
CA GLU A 19 -5.25 -1.98 -1.11
C GLU A 19 -3.90 -2.63 -0.75
N TYR A 20 -3.75 -3.90 -1.11
CA TYR A 20 -2.53 -4.67 -0.86
C TYR A 20 -1.45 -4.43 -1.92
N ASP A 21 -1.88 -4.01 -3.10
CA ASP A 21 -1.03 -3.67 -4.23
C ASP A 21 -1.18 -2.18 -4.52
N TYR A 22 -0.10 -1.43 -4.41
CA TYR A 22 -0.06 0.02 -4.56
C TYR A 22 0.97 0.40 -5.63
N SER A 23 0.87 1.64 -6.10
CA SER A 23 1.81 2.26 -7.03
C SER A 23 2.26 3.59 -6.45
N LEU A 24 3.56 3.73 -6.16
CA LEU A 24 4.17 4.94 -5.63
C LEU A 24 5.26 5.43 -6.58
N GLU A 25 5.38 6.74 -6.75
CA GLU A 25 6.49 7.34 -7.51
C GLU A 25 7.80 7.24 -6.71
N ASP A 26 8.85 6.74 -7.35
CA ASP A 26 10.17 6.67 -6.73
C ASP A 26 10.88 8.03 -6.80
N LEU A 27 10.98 8.68 -5.65
CA LEU A 27 11.66 9.98 -5.51
C LEU A 27 13.15 9.85 -5.13
N ASN A 28 13.70 8.63 -5.08
CA ASN A 28 15.12 8.43 -4.80
C ASN A 28 15.97 8.60 -6.07
N SER A 29 16.65 9.74 -6.20
CA SER A 29 17.50 10.08 -7.36
C SER A 29 18.69 9.15 -7.60
N THR A 30 19.02 8.27 -6.64
CA THR A 30 20.06 7.24 -6.81
C THR A 30 19.49 5.88 -7.20
N SER A 31 18.17 5.73 -7.25
CA SER A 31 17.48 4.52 -7.67
C SER A 31 17.63 4.31 -9.18
N ASN A 32 17.61 3.05 -9.61
CA ASN A 32 17.52 2.69 -11.03
C ASN A 32 16.11 2.94 -11.60
N TYR A 33 15.13 3.24 -10.74
CA TYR A 33 13.72 3.44 -11.08
C TYR A 33 13.25 4.87 -10.75
N PHE A 34 14.18 5.82 -10.63
CA PHE A 34 13.86 7.22 -10.30
C PHE A 34 12.81 7.82 -11.24
N GLU A 35 11.80 8.49 -10.67
CA GLU A 35 10.62 9.04 -11.36
C GLU A 35 9.70 7.99 -12.01
N GLU A 36 9.93 6.70 -11.77
CA GLU A 36 9.02 5.63 -12.18
C GLU A 36 8.06 5.25 -11.05
N ASN A 37 6.95 4.62 -11.43
CA ASN A 37 6.03 4.03 -10.46
C ASN A 37 6.52 2.65 -10.02
N VAL A 38 6.65 2.46 -8.72
CA VAL A 38 7.10 1.23 -8.07
C VAL A 38 6.06 0.71 -7.07
N GLY A 39 6.03 -0.61 -6.91
CA GLY A 39 5.12 -1.31 -6.00
C GLY A 39 5.54 -2.76 -5.82
N ALA A 40 4.99 -3.45 -4.82
CA ALA A 40 5.35 -4.85 -4.56
C ALA A 40 5.08 -5.76 -5.78
N SER A 41 3.99 -5.54 -6.52
CA SER A 41 3.66 -6.33 -7.72
C SER A 41 4.64 -6.18 -8.88
N TYR A 42 5.39 -5.09 -8.93
CA TYR A 42 6.40 -4.82 -9.96
C TYR A 42 7.65 -5.69 -9.75
N PHE A 43 7.86 -6.20 -8.53
CA PHE A 43 9.01 -7.00 -8.13
C PHE A 43 8.59 -8.31 -7.43
N PRO A 44 7.86 -9.21 -8.11
CA PRO A 44 7.13 -10.33 -7.49
C PRO A 44 8.01 -11.34 -6.73
N ASP A 45 9.29 -11.45 -7.08
CA ASP A 45 10.25 -12.38 -6.45
C ASP A 45 11.17 -11.70 -5.42
N ASN A 46 10.86 -10.47 -5.01
CA ASN A 46 11.67 -9.70 -4.08
C ASN A 46 10.97 -9.47 -2.74
N VAL A 47 11.75 -9.40 -1.68
CA VAL A 47 11.24 -8.91 -0.38
C VAL A 47 11.13 -7.40 -0.45
N THR A 48 9.91 -6.88 -0.37
CA THR A 48 9.65 -5.44 -0.38
C THR A 48 9.59 -4.88 1.05
N LEU A 49 10.35 -3.83 1.32
CA LEU A 49 10.29 -3.07 2.57
C LEU A 49 9.67 -1.69 2.30
N HIS A 50 8.55 -1.40 2.96
CA HIS A 50 7.95 -0.08 2.94
C HIS A 50 8.50 0.77 4.08
N TYR A 51 9.20 1.85 3.74
CA TYR A 51 9.66 2.84 4.69
C TYR A 51 8.94 4.17 4.44
N PHE A 52 8.00 4.51 5.32
CA PHE A 52 7.32 5.80 5.29
C PHE A 52 8.17 6.83 6.03
N GLY A 53 8.89 7.66 5.28
CA GLY A 53 9.62 8.82 5.76
C GLY A 53 8.93 10.12 5.38
N HIS A 54 9.34 11.22 5.99
CA HIS A 54 8.93 12.57 5.58
C HIS A 54 9.76 13.01 4.38
N TYR A 55 9.09 13.43 3.29
CA TYR A 55 9.69 14.09 2.12
C TYR A 55 9.07 15.48 1.99
N ASN A 56 9.89 16.53 1.78
CA ASN A 56 9.48 17.94 1.73
C ASN A 56 9.16 18.39 0.30
#